data_AF-A0A7K5NY60-F1
#
_entry.id   AF-A0A7K5NY60-F1
#
_cell.length_a   1.000
_cell.length_b   1.000
_cell.length_c   1.000
_cell.angle_alpha   90.00
_cell.angle_beta   90.00
_cell.angle_gamma   90.00
#
_symmetry.space_group_name_H-M   'P 1'
#
loop_
_entity.id
_entity.type
_entity.pdbx_description
1 polymer ?
#
loop_
_entity_poly.entity_id
_entity_poly.type
_entity_poly.pdbx_seq_one_letter_code
_entity_poly.pdbx_strand_id
1 'polypeptide(L)'
;MRRFARVALLCLGCGLCSLLYGFSQLALSLEQQPGGGRERQAPDPGARQQAGGGRAGARSAGRGEAGAGRCKNLSVSFWNSYWMLPSDVCGMNCFWEAAFRYDYMKTRPSEKMHLAVVACGERLEETVTMLRSAVIFSIKPLQFHIFAEDQLHESFKDILDDLPYEGKVNYTLYPITFPTESAAEWKKLFKPCASQRLFLPLILKDVDSLLYVDTDILFLRPVDDIWSFLGKFNSTQIAAMAPEHEEPRIGWYNRFARHPYYGVTGINSGVMLMNMTRIRRKYFK
;
A
#
# COMPACT_ATOMS: atom_id res chain seq x y z
N MET A 1 44.78 41.36 -6.89
CA MET A 1 45.07 40.01 -7.42
C MET A 1 44.42 38.84 -6.66
N ARG A 2 44.36 38.83 -5.31
CA ARG A 2 43.83 37.68 -4.55
C ARG A 2 42.32 37.40 -4.68
N ARG A 3 41.49 38.39 -5.03
CA ARG A 3 40.03 38.21 -5.20
C ARG A 3 39.68 37.50 -6.52
N PHE A 4 40.37 37.84 -7.61
CA PHE A 4 40.20 37.18 -8.91
C PHE A 4 40.63 35.71 -8.88
N ALA A 5 41.69 35.37 -8.14
CA ALA A 5 42.11 33.98 -7.96
C ALA A 5 41.07 33.12 -7.24
N ARG A 6 40.36 33.68 -6.24
CA ARG A 6 39.29 32.96 -5.52
C ARG A 6 38.05 32.74 -6.39
N VAL A 7 37.69 33.73 -7.20
CA VAL A 7 36.57 33.59 -8.16
C VAL A 7 36.92 32.57 -9.24
N ALA A 8 38.15 32.57 -9.76
CA ALA A 8 38.60 31.58 -10.73
C ALA A 8 38.57 30.15 -10.17
N LEU A 9 39.00 29.96 -8.92
CA LEU A 9 38.92 28.67 -8.21
C LEU A 9 37.48 28.18 -8.02
N LEU A 10 36.55 29.08 -7.67
CA LEU A 10 35.13 28.75 -7.55
C LEU A 10 34.53 28.35 -8.91
N CYS A 11 34.85 29.09 -9.98
CA CYS A 11 34.38 28.76 -11.32
C CYS A 11 34.94 27.41 -11.81
N LEU A 12 36.22 27.12 -11.53
CA LEU A 12 36.83 25.82 -11.85
C LEU A 12 36.17 24.69 -11.06
N GLY A 13 35.87 24.90 -9.77
CA GLY A 13 35.16 23.94 -8.94
C GLY A 13 33.74 23.65 -9.46
N CYS A 14 32.97 24.69 -9.78
CA CYS A 14 31.63 24.54 -10.35
C CYS A 14 31.65 23.84 -11.73
N GLY A 15 32.64 24.13 -12.57
CA GLY A 15 32.84 23.45 -13.86
C GLY A 15 33.14 21.97 -13.69
N LEU A 16 34.00 21.61 -12.73
CA LEU A 16 34.33 20.22 -12.42
C LEU A 16 33.11 19.45 -11.90
N CYS A 17 32.33 20.04 -10.98
CA CYS A 17 31.10 19.43 -10.47
C CYS A 17 30.06 19.20 -11.58
N SER A 18 29.92 20.15 -12.51
CA SER A 18 28.98 20.03 -13.63
C SER A 18 29.41 18.93 -14.61
N LEU A 19 30.71 18.79 -14.85
CA LEU A 19 31.27 17.69 -15.66
C LEU A 19 31.04 16.33 -15.00
N LEU A 20 31.34 16.21 -13.70
CA LEU A 20 31.13 14.97 -12.95
C LEU A 20 29.66 14.56 -12.91
N TYR A 21 28.75 15.53 -12.76
CA TYR A 21 27.31 15.29 -12.86
C TYR A 21 26.90 14.79 -14.25
N GLY A 22 27.43 15.39 -15.32
CA GLY A 22 27.20 14.94 -16.69
C GLY A 22 27.70 13.50 -16.93
N PHE A 23 28.88 13.14 -16.42
CA PHE A 23 29.41 11.77 -16.51
C PHE A 23 28.58 10.77 -15.70
N SER A 24 28.08 11.15 -14.52
CA SER A 24 27.20 10.31 -13.72
C SER A 24 25.87 10.03 -14.44
N GLN A 25 25.28 11.04 -15.08
CA GLN A 25 24.07 10.85 -15.89
C GLN A 25 24.31 10.00 -17.13
N LEU A 26 25.48 10.14 -17.77
CA LEU A 26 25.86 9.31 -18.91
C LEU A 26 26.05 7.84 -18.50
N ALA A 27 26.69 7.59 -17.34
CA ALA A 27 26.86 6.26 -16.79
C ALA A 27 25.51 5.59 -16.45
N LEU A 28 24.59 6.34 -15.82
CA LEU A 28 23.23 5.87 -15.53
C LEU A 28 22.42 5.57 -16.80
N SER A 29 22.63 6.34 -17.87
CA SER A 29 21.96 6.12 -19.15
C SER A 29 22.51 4.89 -19.90
N LEU A 30 23.80 4.57 -19.71
CA LEU A 30 24.41 3.34 -20.25
C LEU A 30 23.99 2.07 -19.48
N GLU A 31 23.71 2.18 -18.18
CA GLU A 31 23.18 1.07 -17.38
C GLU A 31 21.69 0.77 -17.66
N GLN A 32 20.96 1.69 -18.30
CA GLN A 32 19.53 1.53 -18.59
C GLN A 32 19.19 0.76 -19.87
N GLN A 33 20.14 0.08 -20.52
CA GLN A 33 19.83 -0.88 -21.59
C GLN A 33 19.34 -2.22 -21.01
N PRO A 34 18.09 -2.64 -21.26
CA PRO A 34 17.65 -4.00 -20.97
C PRO A 34 17.89 -4.89 -22.20
N GLY A 35 18.56 -6.02 -22.00
CA GLY A 35 18.24 -7.25 -22.71
C GLY A 35 19.25 -7.73 -23.76
N GLY A 36 20.00 -8.76 -23.35
CA GLY A 36 19.72 -10.12 -23.80
C GLY A 36 19.95 -10.42 -25.29
N GLY A 37 21.01 -11.18 -25.56
CA GLY A 37 21.35 -11.71 -26.87
C GLY A 37 20.20 -12.45 -27.56
N ARG A 38 20.04 -12.14 -28.84
CA ARG A 38 19.24 -12.87 -29.82
C ARG A 38 19.86 -14.24 -30.10
N GLU A 39 19.13 -15.32 -29.85
CA GLU A 39 19.25 -16.53 -30.66
C GLU A 39 18.18 -16.51 -31.75
N ARG A 40 18.64 -16.72 -32.99
CA ARG A 40 17.86 -16.74 -34.22
C ARG A 40 17.14 -18.09 -34.35
N GLN A 41 15.83 -18.08 -34.54
CA GLN A 41 15.14 -19.14 -35.27
C GLN A 41 14.27 -18.53 -36.37
N ALA A 42 14.35 -19.16 -37.54
CA ALA A 42 13.81 -18.74 -38.82
C ALA A 42 12.27 -18.82 -38.88
N PRO A 43 11.61 -18.13 -39.85
CA PRO A 43 10.16 -18.11 -39.96
C PRO A 43 9.64 -19.27 -40.80
N ASP A 44 8.52 -19.87 -40.39
CA ASP A 44 7.71 -20.75 -41.23
C ASP A 44 6.38 -20.04 -41.61
N PRO A 45 5.87 -20.23 -42.85
CA PRO A 45 4.88 -19.35 -43.46
C PRO A 45 3.45 -19.87 -43.29
N GLY A 46 2.48 -18.95 -43.13
CA GLY A 46 1.09 -19.27 -43.43
C GLY A 46 0.05 -18.59 -42.55
N ALA A 47 -0.37 -17.39 -42.95
CA ALA A 47 -1.77 -16.98 -42.87
C ALA A 47 -1.95 -15.68 -43.67
N ARG A 48 -2.36 -15.85 -44.93
CA ARG A 48 -2.75 -14.76 -45.82
C ARG A 48 -4.02 -14.09 -45.32
N GLN A 49 -3.97 -12.76 -45.29
CA GLN A 49 -5.11 -11.85 -45.36
C GLN A 49 -6.06 -12.22 -46.51
N GLN A 50 -7.37 -12.17 -46.24
CA GLN A 50 -8.35 -11.78 -47.25
C GLN A 50 -9.28 -10.73 -46.67
N ALA A 51 -9.08 -9.50 -47.14
CA ALA A 51 -10.10 -8.47 -47.21
C ALA A 51 -10.93 -8.70 -48.48
N GLY A 52 -12.25 -8.61 -48.38
CA GLY A 52 -13.16 -8.67 -49.52
C GLY A 52 -14.49 -8.02 -49.15
N GLY A 53 -14.72 -6.82 -49.68
CA GLY A 53 -15.99 -6.11 -49.55
C GLY A 53 -17.06 -6.65 -50.49
N GLY A 54 -18.32 -6.38 -50.14
CA GLY A 54 -19.49 -6.65 -50.99
C GLY A 54 -20.72 -5.92 -50.46
N ARG A 55 -21.17 -4.92 -51.21
CA ARG A 55 -22.39 -4.12 -50.99
C ARG A 55 -23.65 -4.85 -51.51
N ALA A 56 -24.78 -4.37 -50.98
CA ALA A 56 -26.12 -4.26 -51.59
C ALA A 56 -27.17 -5.33 -51.27
N GLY A 57 -28.33 -4.83 -50.79
CA GLY A 57 -29.55 -5.60 -50.56
C GLY A 57 -30.60 -4.78 -49.79
N ALA A 58 -31.08 -3.69 -50.38
CA ALA A 58 -32.17 -2.87 -49.84
C ALA A 58 -33.53 -3.58 -49.94
N ARG A 59 -34.35 -3.51 -48.89
CA ARG A 59 -35.83 -3.48 -48.98
C ARG A 59 -36.38 -2.64 -47.83
N SER A 60 -37.11 -1.59 -48.22
CA SER A 60 -37.87 -0.67 -47.39
C SER A 60 -39.25 -1.23 -47.05
N ALA A 61 -39.73 -0.99 -45.82
CA ALA A 61 -41.11 -0.53 -45.55
C ALA A 61 -41.28 -0.27 -44.04
N GLY A 62 -41.89 0.86 -43.68
CA GLY A 62 -42.45 1.07 -42.34
C GLY A 62 -42.01 2.37 -41.66
N ARG A 63 -42.67 3.48 -42.01
CA ARG A 63 -42.67 4.75 -41.27
C ARG A 63 -43.47 4.58 -39.97
N GLY A 64 -42.91 4.99 -38.84
CA GLY A 64 -43.60 5.15 -37.56
C GLY A 64 -42.69 5.89 -36.58
N GLU A 65 -42.98 7.16 -36.35
CA GLU A 65 -42.34 8.02 -35.35
C GLU A 65 -42.56 7.49 -33.93
N ALA A 66 -41.49 7.43 -33.13
CA ALA A 66 -41.43 7.85 -31.73
C ALA A 66 -40.19 7.23 -31.05
N GLY A 67 -39.45 8.05 -30.29
CA GLY A 67 -38.49 7.55 -29.30
C GLY A 67 -37.03 7.86 -29.63
N ALA A 68 -36.63 9.09 -29.31
CA ALA A 68 -35.23 9.43 -29.09
C ALA A 68 -34.61 8.51 -28.02
N GLY A 69 -33.37 8.08 -28.24
CA GLY A 69 -32.51 7.63 -27.15
C GLY A 69 -31.79 6.31 -27.38
N ARG A 70 -30.70 6.32 -28.15
CA ARG A 70 -29.65 5.30 -27.97
C ARG A 70 -28.27 5.72 -28.47
N CYS A 71 -27.75 6.79 -27.88
CA CYS A 71 -26.31 6.94 -27.64
C CYS A 71 -26.15 7.38 -26.18
N LYS A 72 -26.22 6.44 -25.25
CA LYS A 72 -25.65 6.70 -23.92
C LYS A 72 -24.15 6.54 -24.06
N ASN A 73 -23.47 7.68 -24.16
CA ASN A 73 -22.11 7.87 -23.72
C ASN A 73 -21.92 7.16 -22.38
N LEU A 74 -21.26 5.99 -22.38
CA LEU A 74 -20.58 5.50 -21.19
C LEU A 74 -19.33 6.36 -21.05
N SER A 75 -19.55 7.53 -20.46
CA SER A 75 -18.52 8.44 -19.98
C SER A 75 -17.52 7.61 -19.17
N VAL A 76 -16.29 7.65 -19.63
CA VAL A 76 -15.09 7.26 -18.90
C VAL A 76 -15.20 7.84 -17.49
N SER A 77 -14.91 6.99 -16.51
CA SER A 77 -14.79 7.27 -15.08
C SER A 77 -14.35 8.71 -14.78
N PHE A 78 -15.28 9.49 -14.23
CA PHE A 78 -15.01 10.81 -13.66
C PHE A 78 -14.20 10.57 -12.39
N TRP A 79 -12.87 10.52 -12.53
CA TRP A 79 -11.95 10.51 -11.39
C TRP A 79 -12.05 11.86 -10.69
N ASN A 80 -12.63 11.86 -9.49
CA ASN A 80 -12.69 13.02 -8.62
C ASN A 80 -11.54 12.94 -7.62
N SER A 81 -10.59 13.88 -7.68
CA SER A 81 -9.39 13.89 -6.82
C SER A 81 -9.67 14.22 -5.34
N TYR A 82 -10.92 14.49 -4.98
CA TYR A 82 -11.34 14.68 -3.60
C TYR A 82 -12.34 13.59 -3.23
N TRP A 83 -11.97 12.76 -2.25
CA TRP A 83 -12.76 11.68 -1.66
C TRP A 83 -14.01 12.16 -0.88
N MET A 84 -14.69 13.19 -1.35
CA MET A 84 -16.03 13.51 -0.88
C MET A 84 -17.01 12.58 -1.58
N LEU A 85 -17.63 11.70 -0.79
CA LEU A 85 -18.80 10.94 -1.22
C LEU A 85 -19.83 11.92 -1.83
N PRO A 86 -20.63 11.48 -2.84
CA PRO A 86 -21.65 12.33 -3.45
C PRO A 86 -22.53 13.01 -2.39
N SER A 87 -22.94 14.25 -2.65
CA SER A 87 -23.84 15.05 -1.79
C SER A 87 -25.16 14.33 -1.45
N ASP A 88 -25.52 13.34 -2.25
CA ASP A 88 -26.72 12.52 -2.08
C ASP A 88 -26.52 11.39 -1.04
N VAL A 89 -25.28 11.18 -0.58
CA VAL A 89 -24.87 10.18 0.43
C VAL A 89 -24.36 10.85 1.71
N CYS A 90 -23.93 12.12 1.65
CA CYS A 90 -23.39 12.89 2.77
C CYS A 90 -24.12 14.23 2.89
N GLY A 91 -24.98 14.39 3.92
CA GLY A 91 -25.58 15.68 4.26
C GLY A 91 -24.50 16.73 4.62
N MET A 92 -24.85 18.02 4.56
CA MET A 92 -23.97 19.20 4.73
C MET A 92 -23.09 19.25 6.00
N ASN A 93 -23.17 18.25 6.88
CA ASN A 93 -22.49 18.22 8.18
C ASN A 93 -21.31 17.24 8.24
N CYS A 94 -20.82 16.67 7.13
CA CYS A 94 -19.82 15.59 7.20
C CYS A 94 -18.48 15.98 7.86
N PHE A 95 -18.11 17.26 7.85
CA PHE A 95 -16.94 17.74 8.61
C PHE A 95 -17.20 17.74 10.13
N TRP A 96 -18.39 18.17 10.55
CA TRP A 96 -18.79 18.25 11.95
C TRP A 96 -19.22 16.89 12.52
N GLU A 97 -19.84 16.02 11.73
CA GLU A 97 -20.19 14.66 12.15
C GLU A 97 -18.96 13.84 12.54
N ALA A 98 -17.85 13.97 11.81
CA ALA A 98 -16.61 13.33 12.19
C ALA A 98 -16.16 13.83 13.58
N ALA A 99 -16.12 15.15 13.79
CA ALA A 99 -15.73 15.72 15.08
C ALA A 99 -16.64 15.29 16.25
N PHE A 100 -17.96 15.27 16.06
CA PHE A 100 -18.93 14.89 17.10
C PHE A 100 -18.93 13.38 17.41
N ARG A 101 -18.64 12.50 16.44
CA ARG A 101 -18.51 11.04 16.69
C ARG A 101 -17.42 10.71 17.71
N TYR A 102 -16.37 11.51 17.77
CA TYR A 102 -15.22 11.24 18.65
C TYR A 102 -15.37 11.80 20.06
N ASP A 103 -16.16 12.87 20.25
CA ASP A 103 -16.41 13.43 21.59
C ASP A 103 -17.22 12.45 22.47
N TYR A 104 -18.08 11.63 21.86
CA TYR A 104 -18.89 10.61 22.54
C TYR A 104 -18.11 9.36 23.00
N MET A 105 -16.91 9.10 22.45
CA MET A 105 -16.11 7.90 22.72
C MET A 105 -15.22 8.02 23.99
N LYS A 106 -15.22 9.18 24.65
CA LYS A 106 -14.28 9.54 25.75
C LYS A 106 -14.56 8.87 27.10
N THR A 107 -15.59 8.03 27.21
CA THR A 107 -16.13 7.55 28.51
C THR A 107 -15.60 6.21 29.01
N ARG A 108 -14.69 5.54 28.29
CA ARG A 108 -14.06 4.28 28.74
C ARG A 108 -12.56 4.47 29.00
N PRO A 109 -11.96 3.76 29.99
CA PRO A 109 -10.50 3.68 30.10
C PRO A 109 -9.94 3.32 28.73
N SER A 110 -9.05 4.16 28.17
CA SER A 110 -8.66 4.01 26.78
C SER A 110 -7.85 2.73 26.60
N GLU A 111 -8.49 1.71 26.05
CA GLU A 111 -7.81 0.53 25.52
C GLU A 111 -6.73 1.00 24.54
N LYS A 112 -5.48 0.57 24.78
CA LYS A 112 -4.35 0.90 23.90
C LYS A 112 -4.53 0.14 22.59
N MET A 113 -4.34 0.82 21.46
CA MET A 113 -4.40 0.21 20.14
C MET A 113 -3.01 -0.27 19.74
N HIS A 114 -2.91 -1.53 19.33
CA HIS A 114 -1.63 -2.13 18.92
C HIS A 114 -1.51 -2.08 17.40
N LEU A 115 -0.47 -1.42 16.89
CA LEU A 115 -0.19 -1.31 15.46
C LEU A 115 1.16 -1.95 15.16
N ALA A 116 1.21 -2.88 14.20
CA ALA A 116 2.44 -3.53 13.77
C ALA A 116 2.81 -3.16 12.34
N VAL A 117 4.11 -3.06 12.10
CA VAL A 117 4.71 -2.84 10.78
C VAL A 117 5.99 -3.64 10.65
N VAL A 118 6.33 -4.04 9.42
CA VAL A 118 7.60 -4.70 9.09
C VAL A 118 8.36 -3.83 8.09
N ALA A 119 9.60 -3.46 8.42
CA ALA A 119 10.46 -2.61 7.61
C ALA A 119 11.81 -3.28 7.33
N CYS A 120 12.18 -3.42 6.05
CA CYS A 120 13.48 -3.98 5.64
C CYS A 120 14.06 -3.17 4.47
N GLY A 121 15.38 -3.19 4.34
CA GLY A 121 16.10 -2.36 3.37
C GLY A 121 15.87 -0.86 3.60
N GLU A 122 15.69 -0.10 2.52
CA GLU A 122 15.63 1.37 2.51
C GLU A 122 14.28 1.96 2.96
N ARG A 123 13.45 1.23 3.72
CA ARG A 123 12.06 1.62 4.05
C ARG A 123 11.91 2.42 5.35
N LEU A 124 13.00 2.98 5.89
CA LEU A 124 12.97 3.73 7.14
C LEU A 124 12.02 4.93 7.06
N GLU A 125 12.25 5.85 6.11
CA GLU A 125 11.48 7.10 5.96
C GLU A 125 10.01 6.85 5.63
N GLU A 126 9.75 5.86 4.78
CA GLU A 126 8.41 5.39 4.44
C GLU A 126 7.66 4.94 5.70
N THR A 127 8.31 4.10 6.52
CA THR A 127 7.75 3.62 7.80
C THR A 127 7.51 4.75 8.78
N VAL A 128 8.48 5.64 8.96
CA VAL A 128 8.37 6.80 9.87
C VAL A 128 7.20 7.70 9.46
N THR A 129 7.02 7.92 8.15
CA THR A 129 5.91 8.71 7.62
C THR A 129 4.56 8.05 7.94
N MET A 130 4.44 6.74 7.72
CA MET A 130 3.26 5.97 8.10
C MET A 130 2.96 6.10 9.61
N LEU A 131 3.96 5.91 10.47
CA LEU A 131 3.80 6.03 11.92
C LEU A 131 3.36 7.44 12.33
N ARG A 132 3.99 8.49 11.77
CA ARG A 132 3.60 9.89 12.02
C ARG A 132 2.15 10.15 11.65
N SER A 133 1.70 9.66 10.49
CA SER A 133 0.30 9.81 10.07
C SER A 133 -0.65 9.11 11.04
N ALA A 134 -0.31 7.90 11.51
CA ALA A 134 -1.09 7.18 12.51
C ALA A 134 -1.19 7.97 13.82
N VAL A 135 -0.08 8.54 14.30
CA VAL A 135 -0.07 9.36 15.53
C VAL A 135 -0.94 10.60 15.40
N ILE A 136 -0.79 11.35 14.30
CA ILE A 136 -1.53 12.59 14.05
C ILE A 136 -3.04 12.35 14.09
N PHE A 137 -3.52 11.27 13.44
CA PHE A 137 -4.95 11.02 13.32
C PHE A 137 -5.52 10.16 14.46
N SER A 138 -4.69 9.46 15.24
CA SER A 138 -5.17 8.65 16.38
C SER A 138 -5.87 9.49 17.44
N ILE A 139 -6.84 8.90 18.13
CA ILE A 139 -7.47 9.50 19.31
C ILE A 139 -7.03 8.77 20.57
N LYS A 140 -7.13 7.44 20.58
CA LYS A 140 -6.61 6.61 21.67
C LYS A 140 -5.09 6.42 21.58
N PRO A 141 -4.43 6.05 22.71
CA PRO A 141 -3.00 5.75 22.71
C PRO A 141 -2.64 4.59 21.79
N LEU A 142 -1.48 4.71 21.14
CA LEU A 142 -0.93 3.70 20.23
C LEU A 142 0.28 3.00 20.87
N GLN A 143 0.33 1.68 20.72
CA GLN A 143 1.51 0.87 20.93
C GLN A 143 2.00 0.37 19.57
N PHE A 144 3.18 0.83 19.15
CA PHE A 144 3.82 0.37 17.93
C PHE A 144 4.66 -0.89 18.19
N HIS A 145 4.54 -1.86 17.28
CA HIS A 145 5.38 -3.05 17.21
C HIS A 145 6.10 -3.03 15.86
N ILE A 146 7.35 -2.59 15.87
CA ILE A 146 8.13 -2.36 14.66
C ILE A 146 9.11 -3.51 14.49
N PHE A 147 8.91 -4.31 13.45
CA PHE A 147 9.81 -5.40 13.09
C PHE A 147 10.77 -4.92 12.02
N ALA A 148 12.05 -4.82 12.34
CA ALA A 148 13.05 -4.26 11.43
C ALA A 148 14.37 -5.01 11.46
N GLU A 149 15.16 -4.89 10.39
CA GLU A 149 16.55 -5.35 10.37
C GLU A 149 17.38 -4.54 11.39
N ASP A 150 18.32 -5.19 12.06
CA ASP A 150 19.06 -4.62 13.19
C ASP A 150 19.73 -3.27 12.85
N GLN A 151 20.19 -3.12 11.61
CA GLN A 151 20.80 -1.89 11.10
C GLN A 151 19.85 -0.67 11.09
N LEU A 152 18.53 -0.88 11.10
CA LEU A 152 17.53 0.20 11.14
C LEU A 152 17.14 0.59 12.57
N HIS A 153 17.49 -0.22 13.59
CA HIS A 153 16.99 -0.03 14.96
C HIS A 153 17.48 1.25 15.58
N GLU A 154 18.75 1.62 15.37
CA GLU A 154 19.32 2.87 15.89
C GLU A 154 18.62 4.07 15.28
N SER A 155 18.49 4.12 13.95
CA SER A 155 17.79 5.21 13.26
C SER A 155 16.31 5.32 13.65
N PHE A 156 15.63 4.19 13.88
CA PHE A 156 14.26 4.23 14.42
C PHE A 156 14.22 4.83 15.83
N LYS A 157 15.15 4.47 16.72
CA LYS A 157 15.20 5.03 18.08
C LYS A 157 15.43 6.54 18.04
N ASP A 158 16.44 6.98 17.30
CA ASP A 158 16.79 8.41 17.18
C ASP A 158 15.60 9.24 16.71
N ILE A 159 14.83 8.74 15.73
CA ILE A 159 13.67 9.46 15.19
C ILE A 159 12.44 9.36 16.10
N LEU A 160 12.20 8.19 16.71
CA LEU A 160 10.98 7.92 17.50
C LEU A 160 11.05 8.46 18.92
N ASP A 161 12.25 8.57 19.51
CA ASP A 161 12.44 9.16 20.83
C ASP A 161 12.28 10.69 20.79
N ASP A 162 12.57 11.33 19.65
CA ASP A 162 12.39 12.77 19.43
C ASP A 162 10.94 13.17 19.06
N LEU A 163 10.01 12.22 18.95
CA LEU A 163 8.63 12.53 18.58
C LEU A 163 7.90 13.29 19.70
N PRO A 164 7.25 14.44 19.42
CA PRO A 164 6.69 15.34 20.44
C PRO A 164 5.36 14.86 21.04
N TYR A 165 5.12 13.55 21.11
CA TYR A 165 3.84 12.95 21.52
C TYR A 165 3.98 12.12 22.79
N GLU A 166 4.67 12.69 23.79
CA GLU A 166 4.90 12.07 25.10
C GLU A 166 3.59 11.55 25.73
N GLY A 167 3.58 10.29 26.14
CA GLY A 167 2.48 9.65 26.87
C GLY A 167 1.32 9.13 26.01
N LYS A 168 1.20 9.51 24.73
CA LYS A 168 0.18 8.97 23.80
C LYS A 168 0.70 7.79 22.98
N VAL A 169 2.00 7.71 22.77
CA VAL A 169 2.64 6.71 21.90
C VAL A 169 3.72 5.98 22.67
N ASN A 170 3.73 4.67 22.54
CA ASN A 170 4.86 3.83 22.93
C ASN A 170 5.24 2.96 21.74
N TYR A 171 6.51 2.53 21.67
CA TYR A 171 6.95 1.62 20.61
C TYR A 171 7.84 0.52 21.18
N THR A 172 7.95 -0.57 20.42
CA THR A 172 8.90 -1.65 20.70
C THR A 172 9.47 -2.11 19.37
N LEU A 173 10.81 -2.18 19.31
CA LEU A 173 11.55 -2.68 18.16
C LEU A 173 11.82 -4.17 18.34
N TYR A 174 11.58 -4.92 17.28
CA TYR A 174 11.82 -6.36 17.20
C TYR A 174 12.74 -6.65 16.03
N PRO A 175 13.73 -7.54 16.19
CA PRO A 175 14.49 -8.06 15.06
C PRO A 175 13.60 -8.94 14.18
N ILE A 176 13.91 -8.98 12.88
CA ILE A 176 13.28 -9.92 11.95
C ILE A 176 13.58 -11.35 12.38
N THR A 177 12.53 -12.15 12.59
CA THR A 177 12.66 -13.50 13.17
C THR A 177 11.79 -14.48 12.41
N PHE A 178 12.43 -15.53 11.87
CA PHE A 178 11.79 -16.63 11.15
C PHE A 178 12.08 -17.99 11.81
N PRO A 179 11.26 -19.02 11.58
CA PRO A 179 11.58 -20.39 11.97
C PRO A 179 12.91 -20.87 11.38
N THR A 180 13.74 -21.51 12.20
CA THR A 180 15.13 -21.88 11.86
C THR A 180 15.25 -22.77 10.63
N GLU A 181 14.33 -23.72 10.45
CA GLU A 181 14.40 -24.73 9.38
C GLU A 181 14.30 -24.14 7.96
N SER A 182 13.67 -22.96 7.80
CA SER A 182 13.44 -22.34 6.49
C SER A 182 13.62 -20.82 6.51
N ALA A 183 14.39 -20.29 7.47
CA ALA A 183 14.51 -18.85 7.70
C ALA A 183 14.92 -18.07 6.44
N ALA A 184 15.86 -18.62 5.65
CA ALA A 184 16.35 -17.99 4.43
C ALA A 184 15.28 -17.93 3.32
N GLU A 185 14.44 -18.96 3.21
CA GLU A 185 13.34 -19.02 2.25
C GLU A 185 12.23 -18.05 2.65
N TRP A 186 11.84 -18.07 3.92
CA TRP A 186 10.86 -17.13 4.46
C TRP A 186 11.30 -15.70 4.23
N LYS A 187 12.57 -15.35 4.53
CA LYS A 187 13.08 -13.99 4.35
C LYS A 187 12.96 -13.47 2.91
N LYS A 188 13.07 -14.36 1.92
CA LYS A 188 13.03 -14.02 0.48
C LYS A 188 11.64 -14.18 -0.15
N LEU A 189 10.65 -14.70 0.58
CA LEU A 189 9.32 -14.96 0.05
C LEU A 189 8.61 -13.63 -0.30
N PHE A 190 8.23 -13.46 -1.58
CA PHE A 190 7.65 -12.26 -2.19
C PHE A 190 8.58 -11.03 -2.25
N LYS A 191 8.80 -10.40 -1.11
CA LYS A 191 9.67 -9.23 -0.91
C LYS A 191 10.43 -9.44 0.40
N PRO A 192 11.63 -8.84 0.56
CA PRO A 192 12.40 -8.97 1.78
C PRO A 192 11.52 -8.72 3.01
N CYS A 193 11.47 -9.71 3.90
CA CYS A 193 10.72 -9.68 5.15
C CYS A 193 9.19 -9.60 5.06
N ALA A 194 8.58 -9.62 3.87
CA ALA A 194 7.13 -9.54 3.73
C ALA A 194 6.39 -10.69 4.45
N SER A 195 7.04 -11.85 4.54
CA SER A 195 6.53 -13.02 5.26
C SER A 195 6.59 -12.89 6.79
N GLN A 196 7.32 -11.92 7.36
CA GLN A 196 7.44 -11.72 8.81
C GLN A 196 6.08 -11.59 9.48
N ARG A 197 5.11 -10.96 8.78
CA ARG A 197 3.75 -10.77 9.28
C ARG A 197 3.02 -12.08 9.62
N LEU A 198 3.39 -13.18 8.95
CA LEU A 198 2.81 -14.50 9.20
C LEU A 198 3.13 -15.03 10.60
N PHE A 199 4.23 -14.56 11.20
CA PHE A 199 4.75 -15.02 12.48
C PHE A 199 4.40 -14.09 13.65
N LEU A 200 3.72 -12.96 13.40
CA LEU A 200 3.29 -12.02 14.45
C LEU A 200 2.53 -12.70 15.59
N PRO A 201 1.59 -13.64 15.34
CA PRO A 201 0.86 -14.30 16.42
C PRO A 201 1.73 -15.16 17.34
N LEU A 202 2.87 -15.65 16.84
CA LEU A 202 3.81 -16.47 17.61
C LEU A 202 4.78 -15.62 18.42
N ILE A 203 5.12 -14.42 17.92
CA ILE A 203 6.07 -13.50 18.55
C ILE A 203 5.37 -12.62 19.59
N LEU A 204 4.24 -12.01 19.24
CA LEU A 204 3.47 -11.11 20.09
C LEU A 204 2.45 -11.91 20.95
N LYS A 205 2.97 -12.67 21.92
CA LYS A 205 2.16 -13.59 22.74
C LYS A 205 1.17 -12.87 23.66
N ASP A 206 1.56 -11.69 24.16
CA ASP A 206 0.77 -10.91 25.13
C ASP A 206 -0.12 -9.86 24.47
N VAL A 207 -0.20 -9.85 23.14
CA VAL A 207 -1.08 -8.96 22.37
C VAL A 207 -2.30 -9.74 21.91
N ASP A 208 -3.49 -9.27 22.28
CA ASP A 208 -4.77 -9.93 21.98
C ASP A 208 -5.40 -9.49 20.65
N SER A 209 -5.20 -8.24 20.26
CA SER A 209 -5.66 -7.69 18.99
C SER A 209 -4.57 -6.82 18.37
N LEU A 210 -4.48 -6.81 17.05
CA LEU A 210 -3.42 -6.13 16.33
C LEU A 210 -3.93 -5.56 15.00
N LEU A 211 -3.55 -4.33 14.67
CA LEU A 211 -3.67 -3.79 13.33
C LEU A 211 -2.29 -3.87 12.66
N TYR A 212 -2.13 -4.77 11.70
CA TYR A 212 -0.95 -4.82 10.85
C TYR A 212 -1.12 -3.89 9.65
N VAL A 213 -0.09 -3.14 9.32
CA VAL A 213 -0.02 -2.32 8.10
C VAL A 213 1.32 -2.47 7.38
N ASP A 214 1.27 -2.38 6.06
CA ASP A 214 2.45 -2.23 5.22
C ASP A 214 3.06 -0.82 5.40
N THR A 215 4.30 -0.68 4.97
CA THR A 215 5.09 0.53 5.14
C THR A 215 4.59 1.68 4.27
N ASP A 216 4.02 1.38 3.09
CA ASP A 216 3.48 2.33 2.11
C ASP A 216 2.05 2.81 2.42
N ILE A 217 1.57 2.60 3.64
CA ILE A 217 0.25 3.06 4.10
C ILE A 217 0.31 4.49 4.65
N LEU A 218 -0.71 5.28 4.35
CA LEU A 218 -0.91 6.60 4.94
C LEU A 218 -2.29 6.70 5.59
N PHE A 219 -2.33 7.01 6.89
CA PHE A 219 -3.59 7.24 7.59
C PHE A 219 -4.08 8.65 7.31
N LEU A 220 -5.33 8.77 6.84
CA LEU A 220 -6.04 10.03 6.61
C LEU A 220 -7.28 10.20 7.50
N ARG A 221 -7.56 9.16 8.29
CA ARG A 221 -8.66 9.09 9.26
C ARG A 221 -8.15 8.46 10.54
N PRO A 222 -8.84 8.68 11.68
CA PRO A 222 -8.45 8.07 12.94
C PRO A 222 -8.34 6.56 12.88
N VAL A 223 -7.22 6.03 13.39
CA VAL A 223 -6.93 4.59 13.49
C VAL A 223 -8.01 3.88 14.32
N ASP A 224 -8.65 4.60 15.24
CA ASP A 224 -9.79 4.18 16.05
C ASP A 224 -10.96 3.64 15.22
N ASP A 225 -11.20 4.19 14.03
CA ASP A 225 -12.29 3.75 13.15
C ASP A 225 -12.09 2.30 12.72
N ILE A 226 -10.89 1.96 12.22
CA ILE A 226 -10.59 0.58 11.82
C ILE A 226 -10.50 -0.33 13.03
N TRP A 227 -9.92 0.15 14.13
CA TRP A 227 -9.83 -0.61 15.39
C TRP A 227 -11.22 -1.01 15.91
N SER A 228 -12.21 -0.13 15.79
CA SER A 228 -13.58 -0.37 16.25
C SER A 228 -14.25 -1.61 15.63
N PHE A 229 -13.77 -2.07 14.45
CA PHE A 229 -14.29 -3.28 13.81
C PHE A 229 -13.98 -4.56 14.60
N LEU A 230 -12.97 -4.58 15.47
CA LEU A 230 -12.72 -5.71 16.38
C LEU A 230 -13.95 -6.03 17.23
N GLY A 231 -14.64 -5.00 17.71
CA GLY A 231 -15.87 -5.15 18.50
C GLY A 231 -17.06 -5.70 17.70
N LYS A 232 -16.96 -5.73 16.36
CA LYS A 232 -17.98 -6.30 15.46
C LYS A 232 -17.67 -7.75 15.08
N PHE A 233 -16.54 -8.32 15.51
CA PHE A 233 -16.19 -9.69 15.19
C PHE A 233 -17.12 -10.67 15.90
N ASN A 234 -17.79 -11.54 15.14
CA ASN A 234 -18.51 -12.68 15.70
C ASN A 234 -17.53 -13.72 16.28
N SER A 235 -18.02 -14.80 16.89
CA SER A 235 -17.20 -15.81 17.57
C SER A 235 -16.19 -16.56 16.67
N THR A 236 -16.38 -16.51 15.34
CA THR A 236 -15.56 -17.25 14.36
C THR A 236 -14.52 -16.39 13.65
N GLN A 237 -14.75 -15.08 13.55
CA GLN A 237 -13.87 -14.16 12.84
C GLN A 237 -12.54 -13.99 13.58
N ILE A 238 -11.45 -14.19 12.84
CA ILE A 238 -10.07 -14.10 13.36
C ILE A 238 -9.31 -12.89 12.79
N ALA A 239 -9.70 -12.40 11.63
CA ALA A 239 -9.12 -11.24 10.99
C ALA A 239 -10.14 -10.56 10.06
N ALA A 240 -9.91 -9.30 9.75
CA ALA A 240 -10.63 -8.53 8.73
C ALA A 240 -9.63 -7.86 7.78
N MET A 241 -9.99 -7.87 6.50
CA MET A 241 -9.19 -7.39 5.37
C MET A 241 -10.12 -6.76 4.35
N ALA A 242 -9.59 -5.84 3.54
CA ALA A 242 -10.32 -5.26 2.41
C ALA A 242 -10.16 -6.14 1.16
N PRO A 243 -11.09 -6.06 0.19
CA PRO A 243 -10.84 -6.57 -1.15
C PRO A 243 -9.58 -5.96 -1.75
N GLU A 244 -8.84 -6.74 -2.54
CA GLU A 244 -7.56 -6.27 -3.09
C GLU A 244 -7.74 -5.13 -4.10
N HIS A 245 -8.80 -5.17 -4.92
CA HIS A 245 -9.14 -4.11 -5.87
C HIS A 245 -10.66 -3.90 -5.91
N GLU A 246 -11.08 -2.70 -6.31
CA GLU A 246 -12.50 -2.37 -6.55
C GLU A 246 -13.01 -2.90 -7.90
N GLU A 247 -12.16 -2.87 -8.94
CA GLU A 247 -12.52 -3.27 -10.30
C GLU A 247 -11.90 -4.63 -10.67
N PRO A 248 -12.70 -5.69 -10.86
CA PRO A 248 -12.20 -7.03 -11.16
C PRO A 248 -11.35 -7.15 -12.43
N ARG A 249 -11.59 -6.31 -13.44
CA ARG A 249 -10.87 -6.39 -14.73
C ARG A 249 -9.40 -6.01 -14.62
N ILE A 250 -9.03 -5.24 -13.59
CA ILE A 250 -7.66 -4.77 -13.36
C ILE A 250 -7.01 -5.39 -12.13
N GLY A 251 -7.74 -6.22 -11.37
CA GLY A 251 -7.22 -6.88 -10.17
C GLY A 251 -6.00 -7.75 -10.46
N TRP A 252 -5.04 -7.77 -9.52
CA TRP A 252 -3.87 -8.64 -9.63
C TRP A 252 -4.28 -10.12 -9.64
N TYR A 253 -5.18 -10.51 -8.73
CA TYR A 253 -5.67 -11.89 -8.61
C TYR A 253 -6.32 -12.38 -9.91
N ASN A 254 -7.24 -11.59 -10.49
CA ASN A 254 -7.96 -11.95 -11.71
C ASN A 254 -7.04 -12.14 -12.92
N ARG A 255 -5.90 -11.44 -12.96
CA ARG A 255 -4.97 -11.46 -14.10
C ARG A 255 -3.83 -12.46 -13.95
N PHE A 256 -3.38 -12.70 -12.71
CA PHE A 256 -2.10 -13.37 -12.47
C PHE A 256 -2.19 -14.56 -11.50
N ALA A 257 -3.23 -14.66 -10.65
CA ALA A 257 -3.31 -15.75 -9.70
C ALA A 257 -3.63 -17.08 -10.42
N ARG A 258 -2.81 -18.10 -10.15
CA ARG A 258 -3.00 -19.48 -10.63
C ARG A 258 -3.51 -20.43 -9.55
N HIS A 259 -3.94 -19.88 -8.42
CA HIS A 259 -4.46 -20.61 -7.27
C HIS A 259 -5.82 -20.03 -6.87
N PRO A 260 -6.65 -20.78 -6.12
CA PRO A 260 -7.89 -20.24 -5.57
C PRO A 260 -7.62 -19.02 -4.68
N TYR A 261 -8.54 -18.05 -4.70
CA TYR A 261 -8.52 -16.87 -3.84
C TYR A 261 -9.94 -16.51 -3.41
N TYR A 262 -10.04 -15.74 -2.32
CA TYR A 262 -11.33 -15.38 -1.74
C TYR A 262 -11.96 -14.16 -2.44
N GLY A 263 -13.27 -14.17 -2.62
CA GLY A 263 -14.02 -13.06 -3.25
C GLY A 263 -13.76 -12.92 -4.75
N VAL A 264 -14.19 -11.80 -5.32
CA VAL A 264 -14.08 -11.55 -6.77
C VAL A 264 -12.69 -11.01 -7.15
N THR A 265 -12.08 -10.22 -6.26
CA THR A 265 -10.82 -9.51 -6.53
C THR A 265 -9.66 -9.98 -5.66
N GLY A 266 -9.87 -10.95 -4.77
CA GLY A 266 -8.89 -11.33 -3.75
C GLY A 266 -8.92 -10.39 -2.54
N ILE A 267 -7.93 -10.53 -1.66
CA ILE A 267 -7.85 -9.81 -0.40
C ILE A 267 -6.56 -9.00 -0.32
N ASN A 268 -6.65 -7.77 0.19
CA ASN A 268 -5.50 -6.94 0.50
C ASN A 268 -4.95 -7.32 1.88
N SER A 269 -3.65 -7.56 1.92
CA SER A 269 -2.94 -7.93 3.14
C SER A 269 -2.03 -6.81 3.67
N GLY A 270 -2.02 -5.65 3.00
CA GLY A 270 -1.29 -4.47 3.45
C GLY A 270 -2.00 -3.70 4.57
N VAL A 271 -3.28 -4.00 4.84
CA VAL A 271 -3.97 -3.59 6.06
C VAL A 271 -4.77 -4.77 6.60
N MET A 272 -4.39 -5.28 7.76
CA MET A 272 -5.01 -6.46 8.37
C MET A 272 -5.35 -6.20 9.83
N LEU A 273 -6.63 -6.24 10.16
CA LEU A 273 -7.09 -6.21 11.55
C LEU A 273 -7.20 -7.63 12.07
N MET A 274 -6.48 -7.95 13.14
CA MET A 274 -6.28 -9.32 13.62
C MET A 274 -6.75 -9.48 15.06
N ASN A 275 -7.51 -10.54 15.33
CA ASN A 275 -7.75 -11.05 16.68
C ASN A 275 -6.73 -12.15 16.98
N MET A 276 -5.62 -11.75 17.60
CA MET A 276 -4.44 -12.57 17.81
C MET A 276 -4.73 -13.75 18.74
N THR A 277 -5.57 -13.55 19.77
CA THR A 277 -5.99 -14.61 20.68
C THR A 277 -6.69 -15.75 19.94
N ARG A 278 -7.60 -15.43 19.02
CA ARG A 278 -8.32 -16.44 18.23
C ARG A 278 -7.43 -17.08 17.18
N ILE A 279 -6.56 -16.32 16.52
CA ILE A 279 -5.59 -16.88 15.57
C ILE A 279 -4.73 -17.93 16.25
N ARG A 280 -4.20 -17.66 17.45
CA ARG A 280 -3.40 -18.62 18.24
C ARG A 280 -4.17 -19.88 18.64
N ARG A 281 -5.49 -19.79 18.81
CA ARG A 281 -6.36 -20.95 19.14
C ARG A 281 -6.76 -21.78 17.91
N LYS A 282 -6.47 -21.29 16.70
CA LYS A 282 -6.76 -22.03 15.46
C LYS A 282 -5.54 -22.82 15.05
N TYR A 283 -5.80 -24.05 14.62
CA TYR A 283 -4.81 -24.89 13.96
C TYR A 283 -5.00 -24.76 12.46
N PHE A 284 -4.06 -24.10 11.79
CA PHE A 284 -4.01 -24.03 10.33
C PHE A 284 -3.32 -25.29 9.84
N LYS A 285 -4.04 -26.13 9.09
CA LYS A 285 -3.50 -27.33 8.43
C LYS A 285 -2.84 -26.97 7.12
#